data_AF-A0A6M0F6B3-F1
#
_entry.id   AF-A0A6M0F6B3-F1
#
_cell.length_a   1.000
_cell.length_b   1.000
_cell.length_c   1.000
_cell.angle_alpha   90.00
_cell.angle_beta   90.00
_cell.angle_gamma   90.00
#
_symmetry.space_group_name_H-M   'P 1'
#
loop_
_entity.id
_entity.type
_entity.pdbx_description
1 polymer ?
#
loop_
_entity_poly.entity_id
_entity_poly.type
_entity_poly.pdbx_seq_one_letter_code
_entity_poly.pdbx_strand_id
1 'polypeptide(L)' 'WVEPHQLRSTVTTLDGIQEPQDQGKPSRRVVGVGSVGRTPGEASYVLYNPNTNDVTFKTINTHDHSNLHQHSTPVL' A
#
# COMPACT_ATOMS: atom_id res chain seq x y z
N TRP A 1 -3.09 8.50 -1.65
CA TRP A 1 -4.02 8.49 -0.50
C TRP A 1 -5.41 8.28 -1.04
N VAL A 2 -6.24 7.43 -0.41
CA VAL A 2 -7.66 7.33 -0.75
C VAL A 2 -8.45 8.04 0.35
N GLU A 3 -9.15 9.10 -0.02
CA GLU A 3 -9.96 9.87 0.92
C GLU A 3 -11.12 9.04 1.46
N PRO A 4 -11.44 9.14 2.76
CA PRO A 4 -12.59 8.48 3.33
C PRO A 4 -13.85 9.11 2.71
N HIS A 5 -14.57 8.33 1.90
CA HIS A 5 -15.89 8.71 1.43
C HIS A 5 -16.93 8.03 2.32
N GLN A 6 -17.86 8.83 2.85
CA GLN A 6 -19.01 8.33 3.61
C GLN A 6 -19.87 7.50 2.64
N LEU A 7 -19.90 6.18 2.86
CA LEU A 7 -20.76 5.30 2.09
C LEU A 7 -22.14 5.35 2.74
N ARG A 8 -23.05 6.11 2.12
CA ARG A 8 -24.43 6.21 2.56
C ARG A 8 -25.24 5.06 1.96
N SER A 9 -25.67 4.12 2.79
CA SER A 9 -26.55 3.02 2.38
C SER A 9 -27.93 3.18 3.01
N THR A 10 -28.98 2.84 2.25
CA THR A 10 -30.36 2.88 2.72
C THR A 10 -30.92 1.47 2.68
N VAL A 11 -31.46 1.01 3.81
CA VAL A 11 -32.12 -0.30 3.91
C VAL A 11 -33.63 -0.05 3.88
N THR A 12 -34.34 -0.74 2.99
CA THR A 12 -35.81 -0.75 2.96
C THR A 12 -36.29 -2.08 3.52
N THR A 13 -37.08 -2.05 4.58
CA THR A 13 -37.72 -3.22 5.20
C THR A 13 -39.23 -3.18 4.94
N LEU A 14 -39.97 -4.21 5.36
CA LEU A 14 -41.44 -4.21 5.25
C LEU A 14 -42.10 -3.07 6.03
N ASP A 15 -41.44 -2.57 7.08
CA ASP A 15 -41.94 -1.51 7.97
C ASP A 15 -41.57 -0.09 7.49
N GLY A 16 -40.79 0.01 6.41
CA GLY A 16 -40.45 1.29 5.77
C GLY A 16 -38.96 1.46 5.45
N ILE A 17 -38.60 2.70 5.09
CA ILE A 17 -37.21 3.11 4.80
C ILE A 17 -36.51 3.42 6.11
N GLN A 18 -35.37 2.77 6.35
CA GLN A 18 -34.55 3.04 7.53
C GLN A 18 -33.57 4.18 7.28
N GLU A 19 -33.31 4.98 8.33
CA GLU A 19 -32.32 6.06 8.32
C GLU A 19 -31.00 5.59 7.70
N PRO A 20 -30.42 6.35 6.74
CA PRO A 20 -29.20 5.94 6.07
C PRO A 20 -28.07 5.72 7.07
N GLN A 21 -27.48 4.53 7.07
CA GLN A 21 -26.36 4.23 7.94
C GLN A 21 -25.07 4.72 7.28
N ASP A 22 -24.29 5.48 8.03
CA ASP A 22 -23.00 5.93 7.57
C ASP A 22 -21.94 4.86 7.83
N GLN A 23 -21.48 4.21 6.76
CA GLN A 23 -20.44 3.20 6.84
C GLN A 23 -19.10 3.85 6.50
N GLY A 24 -18.56 4.61 7.45
CA GLY A 24 -17.23 5.20 7.35
C GLY A 24 -16.18 4.10 7.20
N LYS A 25 -15.57 3.99 6.01
CA LYS A 25 -14.40 3.13 5.82
C LYS A 25 -13.15 3.89 6.27
N PRO A 26 -12.25 3.27 7.05
CA PRO A 26 -11.00 3.92 7.42
C PRO A 26 -10.19 4.24 6.16
N SER A 27 -9.50 5.37 6.18
CA SER A 27 -8.61 5.79 5.10
C SER A 27 -7.59 4.70 4.78
N ARG A 28 -7.37 4.44 3.49
CA ARG A 28 -6.42 3.42 3.02
C ARG A 28 -5.29 4.08 2.26
N ARG A 29 -4.06 3.60 2.48
CA ARG A 29 -2.88 4.01 1.72
C ARG A 29 -2.61 2.98 0.63
N VAL A 30 -2.67 3.42 -0.63
CA VAL A 30 -2.23 2.61 -1.78
C VAL A 30 -0.78 2.97 -2.06
N VAL A 31 0.08 1.95 -2.21
CA VAL A 31 1.51 2.11 -2.47
C VAL A 31 1.88 1.31 -3.71
N GLY A 32 2.35 1.99 -4.76
CA GLY A 32 2.91 1.33 -5.94
C GLY A 32 4.32 0.83 -5.63
N VAL A 33 4.55 -0.48 -5.78
CA VAL A 33 5.81 -1.13 -5.32
C VAL A 33 6.97 -1.01 -6.31
N GLY A 34 6.74 -0.52 -7.53
CA GLY A 34 7.75 -0.48 -8.58
C GLY A 34 7.90 -1.81 -9.32
N SER A 35 8.96 -1.94 -10.10
CA SER A 35 9.27 -3.15 -10.87
C SER A 35 10.73 -3.54 -10.72
N VAL A 36 10.98 -4.85 -10.58
CA VAL A 36 12.33 -5.43 -10.60
C VAL A 36 12.53 -6.11 -11.95
N GLY A 37 13.62 -5.78 -12.66
CA GLY A 37 14.01 -6.46 -13.89
C GLY A 37 13.26 -6.05 -15.17
N ARG A 38 12.40 -5.02 -15.10
CA ARG A 38 11.76 -4.44 -16.31
C ARG A 38 12.77 -3.72 -17.20
N THR A 39 13.66 -2.94 -16.59
CA THR A 39 14.78 -2.28 -17.25
C THR A 39 16.06 -3.03 -16.85
N PRO A 40 16.88 -3.51 -17.79
CA PRO A 40 18.14 -4.17 -17.47
C PRO A 40 19.01 -3.27 -16.59
N GLY A 41 19.44 -3.78 -15.45
CA GLY A 41 20.30 -3.01 -14.54
C GLY A 41 19.58 -2.09 -13.58
N GLU A 42 18.26 -2.07 -13.56
CA GLU A 42 17.49 -1.23 -12.63
C GLU A 42 16.47 -2.06 -11.85
N ALA A 43 16.39 -1.81 -10.55
CA ALA A 43 15.31 -2.33 -9.72
C ALA A 43 14.75 -1.21 -8.85
N SER A 44 13.43 -1.02 -8.92
CA SER A 44 12.69 -0.13 -8.03
C SER A 44 11.83 -0.94 -7.07
N TYR A 45 11.94 -0.67 -5.79
CA TYR A 45 11.21 -1.37 -4.73
C TYR A 45 10.84 -0.43 -3.58
N VAL A 46 10.02 -0.93 -2.66
CA VAL A 46 9.53 -0.20 -1.50
C VAL A 46 9.82 -0.95 -0.22
N LEU A 47 10.27 -0.23 0.81
CA LEU A 47 10.38 -0.71 2.18
C LEU A 47 9.26 -0.12 3.04
N TYR A 48 8.57 -0.97 3.78
CA TYR A 48 7.53 -0.58 4.74
C TYR A 48 7.98 -0.89 6.16
N ASN A 49 7.90 0.08 7.05
CA ASN A 49 8.13 -0.11 8.49
C ASN A 49 6.78 -0.19 9.23
N PRO A 50 6.36 -1.37 9.72
CA PRO A 50 5.09 -1.50 10.44
C PRO A 50 5.06 -0.79 11.78
N ASN A 51 6.22 -0.53 12.40
CA ASN A 51 6.28 0.11 13.72
C ASN A 51 6.06 1.63 13.64
N THR A 52 6.44 2.26 12.54
CA THR A 52 6.30 3.71 12.33
C THR A 52 5.30 4.07 11.23
N ASN A 53 4.81 3.07 10.49
CA ASN A 53 3.98 3.22 9.30
C ASN A 53 4.67 3.98 8.13
N ASP A 54 6.00 4.01 8.13
CA ASP A 54 6.80 4.70 7.12
C ASP A 54 6.98 3.85 5.85
N VAL A 55 7.05 4.55 4.72
CA VAL A 55 7.21 3.98 3.38
C VAL A 55 8.38 4.68 2.69
N THR A 56 9.39 3.90 2.29
CA THR A 56 10.59 4.41 1.62
C THR A 56 10.74 3.77 0.24
N PHE A 57 10.85 4.60 -0.79
CA PHE A 57 11.08 4.16 -2.16
C PHE A 57 12.57 4.10 -2.45
N LYS A 58 13.02 3.02 -3.10
CA LYS A 58 14.41 2.82 -3.49
C LYS A 58 14.51 2.42 -4.95
N THR A 59 15.49 2.97 -5.63
CA THR A 59 15.95 2.52 -6.95
C THR A 59 17.43 2.20 -6.85
N ILE A 60 17.83 1.03 -7.32
CA ILE A 60 19.23 0.59 -7.33
C ILE A 60 19.66 0.17 -8.73
N ASN A 61 20.97 0.24 -8.98
CA ASN A 61 21.57 -0.41 -10.14
C ASN A 61 21.88 -1.88 -9.78
N THR A 62 21.29 -2.83 -10.51
CA THR A 62 21.45 -4.27 -10.19
C THR A 62 22.77 -4.87 -10.68
N HIS A 63 23.52 -4.18 -11.54
CA HIS A 63 24.88 -4.58 -11.95
C HIS A 63 25.95 -3.98 -11.04
N ASP A 64 25.55 -3.14 -10.09
CA ASP A 64 26.44 -2.65 -9.06
C ASP A 64 26.54 -3.70 -7.93
N HIS A 65 27.61 -4.50 -7.99
CA HIS A 65 27.91 -5.56 -7.02
C HIS A 65 28.13 -5.04 -5.57
N SER A 66 28.22 -3.72 -5.36
CA SER A 66 28.36 -3.12 -4.03
C SER A 66 27.05 -3.05 -3.23
N ASN A 67 25.89 -3.13 -3.89
CA ASN A 67 24.58 -2.96 -3.26
C ASN A 67 23.91 -4.27 -2.80
N LEU A 68 24.38 -5.43 -3.27
CA LEU A 68 23.75 -6.73 -2.99
C LEU A 68 24.04 -7.27 -1.57
N HIS A 69 25.13 -6.81 -0.94
CA HIS A 69 25.57 -7.31 0.37
C HIS A 69 24.82 -6.71 1.58
N GLN A 70 23.97 -5.70 1.41
CA GLN A 70 23.41 -4.97 2.56
C GLN A 70 22.02 -5.43 3.03
N HIS A 71 21.27 -6.25 2.26
CA HIS A 71 19.85 -6.48 2.57
C HIS A 71 19.32 -7.91 2.37
N SER A 72 20.19 -8.92 2.20
CA SER A 72 19.78 -10.33 2.09
C SER A 72 19.88 -11.06 3.44
N THR A 73 19.04 -10.69 4.40
CA THR A 73 18.73 -11.58 5.54
C THR A 73 17.22 -11.71 5.69
N PRO A 74 16.63 -12.87 5.32
CA PRO A 74 15.31 -13.24 5.81
C PRO A 74 15.47 -13.71 7.26
N VAL A 75 14.80 -13.02 8.20
CA VAL A 75 14.59 -13.55 9.56
C VAL A 75 13.39 -14.49 9.47
N LEU A 76 13.64 -15.79 9.69
CA LEU A 76 12.61 -16.77 10.05
C LEU A 76 12.26 -16.65 11.53
#